data_AF-A0A1M6GSN8-F1
#
_entry.id   AF-A0A1M6GSN8-F1
#
_cell.length_a   1.000
_cell.length_b   1.000
_cell.length_c   1.000
_cell.angle_alpha   90.00
_cell.angle_beta   90.00
_cell.angle_gamma   90.00
#
_symmetry.space_group_name_H-M   'P 1'
#
loop_
_entity.id
_entity.type
_entity.pdbx_description
1 polymer ?
#
loop_
_entity_poly.entity_id
_entity_poly.type
_entity_poly.pdbx_seq_one_letter_code
_entity_poly.pdbx_strand_id
1 'polypeptide(L)'
;MARPGWATAVGIVGIILASLSILGTAQLAFIPLMQKAGDEIFSEFDEGFYQEIERLHEQEGLDYSDKQMKQMEGMMRSMKKMPDWFISFVTFAYILEALGSIGVIISCIKILRMHESGVSLFLWTAGFKAALSLSVIISAVFASSIFAWTMIGGSSISFVALCVLMVIAVLGNKGTFQQKPPKIPNGPPSMAA
;
A
#
# COMPACT_ATOMS: atom_id res chain seq x y z
N MET A 1 -16.87 -16.99 25.71
CA MET A 1 -17.36 -15.62 25.41
C MET A 1 -17.40 -15.46 23.90
N ALA A 2 -18.55 -15.09 23.33
CA ALA A 2 -18.68 -14.88 21.88
C ALA A 2 -17.82 -13.68 21.47
N ARG A 3 -16.88 -13.89 20.56
CA ARG A 3 -16.07 -12.79 20.01
C ARG A 3 -17.00 -11.90 19.17
N PRO A 4 -17.05 -10.57 19.39
CA PRO A 4 -17.81 -9.68 18.51
C PRO A 4 -17.40 -9.86 17.05
N GLY A 5 -18.38 -10.11 16.18
CA GLY A 5 -18.13 -10.32 14.75
C GLY A 5 -17.39 -9.16 14.08
N TRP A 6 -17.62 -7.93 14.54
CA TRP A 6 -16.93 -6.74 14.05
C TRP A 6 -15.42 -6.77 14.34
N ALA A 7 -14.99 -7.27 15.52
CA ALA A 7 -13.57 -7.35 15.87
C ALA A 7 -12.84 -8.40 15.02
N THR A 8 -13.54 -9.51 14.70
CA THR A 8 -13.04 -10.53 13.78
C THR A 8 -12.91 -9.98 12.36
N ALA A 9 -13.93 -9.25 11.88
CA ALA A 9 -13.91 -8.63 10.56
C ALA A 9 -12.80 -7.58 10.45
N VAL A 10 -12.68 -6.67 11.41
CA VAL A 10 -11.62 -5.64 11.43
C VAL A 10 -10.24 -6.28 11.52
N GLY A 11 -10.08 -7.31 12.36
CA GLY A 11 -8.81 -8.03 12.50
C GLY A 11 -8.37 -8.70 11.20
N ILE A 12 -9.23 -9.53 10.60
CA ILE A 12 -8.88 -10.30 9.39
C ILE A 12 -8.71 -9.38 8.18
N VAL A 13 -9.69 -8.50 7.91
CA VAL A 13 -9.65 -7.60 6.76
C VAL A 13 -8.49 -6.62 6.89
N GLY A 14 -8.25 -6.09 8.11
CA GLY A 14 -7.11 -5.21 8.37
C GLY A 14 -5.76 -5.87 8.14
N ILE A 15 -5.60 -7.16 8.51
CA ILE A 15 -4.37 -7.92 8.22
C ILE A 15 -4.20 -8.09 6.71
N ILE A 16 -5.23 -8.52 5.98
CA ILE A 16 -5.15 -8.73 4.53
C ILE A 16 -4.77 -7.42 3.81
N LEU A 17 -5.43 -6.32 4.13
CA LEU A 17 -5.14 -5.02 3.52
C LEU A 17 -3.74 -4.51 3.86
N ALA A 18 -3.29 -4.70 5.10
CA ALA A 18 -1.94 -4.32 5.50
C ALA A 18 -0.86 -5.18 4.80
N SER A 19 -1.10 -6.49 4.65
CA SER A 19 -0.21 -7.38 3.90
C SER A 19 -0.15 -7.02 2.41
N LEU A 20 -1.30 -6.72 1.78
CA LEU A 20 -1.34 -6.25 0.39
C LEU A 20 -0.62 -4.92 0.23
N SER A 21 -0.69 -4.03 1.22
CA SER A 21 0.04 -2.76 1.19
C SER A 21 1.54 -2.98 1.26
N ILE A 22 2.03 -3.88 2.14
CA ILE A 22 3.45 -4.24 2.20
C ILE A 22 3.93 -4.84 0.87
N LEU A 23 3.14 -5.72 0.26
CA LEU A 23 3.44 -6.27 -1.07
C LEU A 23 3.49 -5.19 -2.15
N GLY A 24 2.53 -4.26 -2.15
CA GLY A 24 2.56 -3.10 -3.06
C GLY A 24 3.79 -2.24 -2.84
N THR A 25 4.17 -2.00 -1.58
CA THR A 25 5.39 -1.26 -1.22
C THR A 25 6.64 -1.95 -1.75
N ALA A 26 6.71 -3.28 -1.65
CA ALA A 26 7.80 -4.07 -2.19
C ALA A 26 7.87 -3.95 -3.72
N GLN A 27 6.74 -4.05 -4.43
CA GLN A 27 6.68 -3.82 -5.88
C GLN A 27 7.19 -2.43 -6.27
N LEU A 28 6.83 -1.41 -5.50
CA LEU A 28 7.29 -0.03 -5.70
C LEU A 28 8.79 0.14 -5.42
N ALA A 29 9.36 -0.60 -4.47
CA ALA A 29 10.80 -0.63 -4.24
C ALA A 29 11.59 -1.25 -5.42
N PHE A 30 10.94 -2.08 -6.25
CA PHE A 30 11.53 -2.59 -7.49
C PHE A 30 11.36 -1.64 -8.68
N ILE A 31 10.53 -0.60 -8.60
CA ILE A 31 10.39 0.40 -9.67
C ILE A 31 11.70 1.10 -10.01
N PRO A 32 12.54 1.60 -9.08
CA PRO A 32 13.83 2.17 -9.45
C PRO A 32 14.76 1.15 -10.11
N LEU A 33 14.64 -0.14 -9.76
CA LEU A 33 15.38 -1.21 -10.42
C LEU A 33 14.88 -1.44 -11.85
N MET A 34 13.55 -1.39 -12.06
CA MET A 34 12.90 -1.46 -13.37
C MET A 34 13.15 -0.20 -14.21
N GLN A 35 13.28 0.97 -13.58
CA GLN A 35 13.67 2.21 -14.26
C GLN A 35 15.14 2.18 -14.65
N LYS A 36 16.03 1.64 -13.82
CA LYS A 36 17.44 1.44 -14.17
C LYS A 36 17.64 0.37 -15.24
N ALA A 37 16.97 -0.78 -15.11
CA ALA A 37 16.97 -1.82 -16.13
C ALA A 37 16.31 -1.30 -17.42
N GLY A 38 15.28 -0.47 -17.28
CA GLY A 38 14.68 0.30 -18.37
C GLY A 38 15.70 1.23 -19.00
N ASP A 39 16.39 2.08 -18.24
CA ASP A 39 17.39 3.03 -18.73
C ASP A 39 18.61 2.32 -19.37
N GLU A 40 19.04 1.17 -18.84
CA GLU A 40 20.09 0.33 -19.44
C GLU A 40 19.61 -0.30 -20.76
N ILE A 41 18.43 -0.92 -20.76
CA ILE A 41 17.81 -1.43 -21.99
C ILE A 41 17.57 -0.29 -22.97
N PHE A 42 17.16 0.90 -22.52
CA PHE A 42 16.94 2.11 -23.32
C PHE A 42 18.24 2.67 -23.89
N SER A 43 19.35 2.60 -23.17
CA SER A 43 20.65 3.01 -23.70
C SER A 43 21.12 2.08 -24.82
N GLU A 44 20.81 0.78 -24.73
CA GLU A 44 21.03 -0.18 -25.82
C GLU A 44 19.96 -0.08 -26.92
N PHE A 45 18.73 0.33 -26.58
CA PHE A 45 17.61 0.51 -27.51
C PHE A 45 17.74 1.80 -28.34
N ASP A 46 18.20 2.93 -27.79
CA ASP A 46 18.24 4.21 -28.54
C ASP A 46 19.25 4.14 -29.71
N GLU A 47 20.37 3.41 -29.55
CA GLU A 47 21.33 3.22 -30.65
C GLU A 47 20.94 2.06 -31.59
N GLY A 48 20.37 0.97 -31.08
CA GLY A 48 20.02 -0.22 -31.88
C GLY A 48 18.63 -0.19 -32.53
N PHE A 49 17.62 0.34 -31.86
CA PHE A 49 16.21 0.27 -32.30
C PHE A 49 15.89 1.23 -33.44
N TYR A 50 16.48 2.42 -33.47
CA TYR A 50 16.34 3.32 -34.63
C TYR A 50 16.99 2.73 -35.88
N GLN A 51 18.19 2.14 -35.75
CA GLN A 51 18.85 1.47 -36.87
C GLN A 51 18.13 0.21 -37.34
N GLU A 52 17.58 -0.60 -36.43
CA GLU A 52 16.88 -1.83 -36.76
C GLU A 52 15.48 -1.56 -37.35
N ILE A 53 14.76 -0.52 -36.89
CA ILE A 53 13.48 -0.12 -37.50
C ILE A 53 13.69 0.53 -38.87
N GLU A 54 14.72 1.35 -39.05
CA GLU A 54 15.05 1.91 -40.36
C GLU A 54 15.42 0.80 -41.35
N ARG A 55 16.13 -0.24 -40.88
CA ARG A 55 16.40 -1.47 -41.64
C ARG A 55 15.15 -2.30 -41.96
N LEU A 56 14.24 -2.49 -41.02
CA LEU A 56 13.00 -3.26 -41.21
C LEU A 56 11.99 -2.52 -42.10
N HIS A 57 11.99 -1.18 -42.08
CA HIS A 57 11.18 -0.35 -42.96
C HIS A 57 11.70 -0.41 -44.40
N GLU A 58 13.03 -0.44 -44.60
CA GLU A 58 13.66 -0.64 -45.91
C GLU A 58 13.58 -2.09 -46.44
N GLN A 59 13.65 -3.12 -45.58
CA GLN A 59 13.66 -4.53 -46.02
C GLN A 59 12.29 -5.20 -46.08
N GLU A 60 11.36 -4.92 -45.16
CA GLU A 60 10.09 -5.63 -45.04
C GLU A 60 8.85 -4.78 -45.41
N GLY A 61 9.02 -3.49 -45.67
CA GLY A 61 7.91 -2.59 -46.01
C GLY A 61 6.85 -2.47 -44.91
N LEU A 62 7.20 -2.81 -43.67
CA LEU A 62 6.33 -2.68 -42.52
C LEU A 62 6.19 -1.21 -42.14
N ASP A 63 5.07 -0.61 -42.54
CA ASP A 63 4.73 0.76 -42.23
C ASP A 63 4.30 0.88 -40.77
N TYR A 64 5.27 0.93 -39.86
CA TYR A 64 5.02 1.38 -38.49
C TYR A 64 4.60 2.83 -38.58
N SER A 65 3.28 3.07 -38.52
CA SER A 65 2.73 4.43 -38.57
C SER A 65 3.43 5.30 -37.53
N ASP A 66 3.98 6.44 -37.94
CA ASP A 66 4.56 7.50 -37.08
C ASP A 66 3.77 7.76 -35.79
N LYS A 67 2.46 7.50 -35.82
CA LYS A 67 1.58 7.54 -34.65
C LYS A 67 1.96 6.55 -33.56
N GLN A 68 2.25 5.29 -33.88
CA GLN A 68 2.61 4.28 -32.88
C GLN A 68 3.97 4.58 -32.25
N MET A 69 4.95 4.99 -33.05
CA MET A 69 6.25 5.48 -32.56
C MET A 69 6.08 6.70 -31.65
N LYS A 70 5.35 7.73 -32.09
CA LYS A 70 5.09 8.93 -31.26
C LYS A 70 4.27 8.63 -30.01
N GLN A 71 3.38 7.65 -30.04
CA GLN A 71 2.58 7.25 -28.89
C GLN A 71 3.42 6.49 -27.87
N MET A 72 4.36 5.65 -28.33
CA MET A 72 5.31 4.94 -27.50
C MET A 72 6.36 5.90 -26.90
N GLU A 73 6.89 6.82 -27.71
CA GLU A 73 7.80 7.90 -27.26
C GLU A 73 7.10 8.88 -26.29
N GLY A 74 5.81 9.16 -26.52
CA GLY A 74 4.97 9.98 -25.65
C GLY A 74 4.70 9.31 -24.30
N MET A 75 4.46 7.99 -24.28
CA MET A 75 4.33 7.22 -23.04
C MET A 75 5.64 7.24 -22.24
N MET A 76 6.79 7.05 -22.90
CA MET A 76 8.12 7.07 -22.30
C MET A 76 8.53 8.45 -21.77
N ARG A 77 8.31 9.53 -22.53
CA ARG A 77 8.55 10.90 -22.05
C ARG A 77 7.66 11.26 -20.86
N SER A 78 6.47 10.67 -20.75
CA SER A 78 5.60 10.89 -19.59
C SER A 78 6.12 10.23 -18.31
N MET A 79 6.83 9.10 -18.42
CA MET A 79 7.53 8.46 -17.29
C MET A 79 8.79 9.26 -16.89
N LYS A 80 9.52 9.81 -17.88
CA LYS A 80 10.74 10.61 -17.67
C LYS A 80 10.49 12.00 -17.06
N LYS A 81 9.24 12.45 -16.98
CA LYS A 81 8.83 13.73 -16.39
C LYS A 81 8.49 13.67 -14.90
N MET A 82 8.92 12.64 -14.17
CA MET A 82 8.77 12.66 -12.72
C MET A 82 9.81 13.58 -12.08
N PRO A 83 9.39 14.55 -11.25
CA PRO A 83 10.34 15.35 -10.49
C PRO A 83 11.10 14.46 -9.49
N ASP A 84 12.41 14.64 -9.37
CA ASP A 84 13.25 13.88 -8.42
C ASP A 84 12.79 14.01 -6.96
N TRP A 85 12.21 15.16 -6.62
CA TRP A 85 11.62 15.40 -5.30
C TRP A 85 10.40 14.50 -5.05
N PHE A 86 9.62 14.20 -6.09
CA PHE A 86 8.43 13.36 -6.00
C PHE A 86 8.83 11.90 -5.83
N ILE A 87 9.84 11.43 -6.58
CA ILE A 87 10.40 10.08 -6.42
C ILE A 87 10.90 9.89 -4.99
N SER A 88 11.72 10.81 -4.48
CA SER A 88 12.25 10.75 -3.11
C SER A 88 11.15 10.78 -2.05
N PHE A 89 10.14 11.65 -2.23
CA PHE A 89 8.98 11.75 -1.34
C PHE A 89 8.18 10.44 -1.32
N VAL A 90 7.88 9.91 -2.50
CA VAL A 90 7.09 8.69 -2.68
C VAL A 90 7.81 7.49 -2.08
N THR A 91 9.11 7.33 -2.33
CA THR A 91 9.93 6.28 -1.70
C THR A 91 9.89 6.37 -0.17
N PHE A 92 10.07 7.57 0.39
CA PHE A 92 10.01 7.78 1.84
C PHE A 92 8.61 7.49 2.41
N ALA A 93 7.57 7.99 1.75
CA ALA A 93 6.18 7.76 2.14
C ALA A 93 5.83 6.27 2.14
N TYR A 94 6.31 5.51 1.15
CA TYR A 94 6.10 4.07 1.06
C TYR A 94 6.85 3.29 2.15
N ILE A 95 8.08 3.67 2.50
CA ILE A 95 8.79 3.08 3.64
C ILE A 95 7.99 3.29 4.93
N LEU A 96 7.49 4.51 5.16
CA LEU A 96 6.63 4.80 6.30
C LEU A 96 5.29 4.06 6.24
N GLU A 97 4.73 3.87 5.05
CA GLU A 97 3.51 3.09 4.85
C GLU A 97 3.70 1.60 5.20
N ALA A 98 4.86 1.02 4.86
CA ALA A 98 5.20 -0.34 5.26
C ALA A 98 5.32 -0.47 6.79
N LEU A 99 6.00 0.48 7.44
CA LEU A 99 6.10 0.52 8.91
C LEU A 99 4.72 0.69 9.57
N GLY A 100 3.89 1.60 9.03
CA GLY A 100 2.51 1.78 9.48
C GLY A 100 1.67 0.51 9.30
N SER A 101 1.87 -0.22 8.20
CA SER A 101 1.17 -1.48 7.91
C SER A 101 1.56 -2.59 8.90
N ILE A 102 2.83 -2.68 9.30
CA ILE A 102 3.26 -3.57 10.39
C ILE A 102 2.54 -3.21 11.70
N GLY A 103 2.45 -1.91 12.01
CA GLY A 103 1.69 -1.42 13.16
C GLY A 103 0.21 -1.79 13.12
N VAL A 104 -0.42 -1.71 11.95
CA VAL A 104 -1.81 -2.14 11.72
C VAL A 104 -1.95 -3.65 11.96
N ILE A 105 -1.04 -4.48 11.44
CA ILE A 105 -1.06 -5.94 11.66
C ILE A 105 -0.98 -6.27 13.15
N ILE A 106 -0.04 -5.65 13.88
CA ILE A 106 0.13 -5.86 15.32
C ILE A 106 -1.16 -5.46 16.08
N SER A 107 -1.77 -4.34 15.67
CA SER A 107 -3.01 -3.85 16.27
C SER A 107 -4.19 -4.78 15.99
N CYS A 108 -4.33 -5.28 14.77
CA CYS A 108 -5.34 -6.28 14.39
C CYS A 108 -5.16 -7.59 15.17
N ILE A 109 -3.93 -8.07 15.35
CA ILE A 109 -3.64 -9.25 16.19
C ILE A 109 -4.07 -8.99 17.64
N LYS A 110 -3.78 -7.80 18.19
CA LYS A 110 -4.23 -7.42 19.54
C LYS A 110 -5.76 -7.35 19.66
N ILE A 111 -6.45 -6.86 18.62
CA ILE A 111 -7.92 -6.88 18.55
C ILE A 111 -8.46 -8.32 18.54
N LEU A 112 -7.86 -9.22 17.73
CA LEU A 112 -8.25 -10.63 17.68
C LEU A 112 -7.99 -11.36 19.00
N ARG A 113 -6.96 -10.94 19.75
CA ARG A 113 -6.65 -11.42 21.10
C ARG A 113 -7.50 -10.77 22.20
N MET A 114 -8.45 -9.89 21.86
CA MET A 114 -9.33 -9.18 22.79
C MET A 114 -8.58 -8.33 23.83
N HIS A 115 -7.42 -7.78 23.47
CA HIS A 115 -6.64 -6.93 24.38
C HIS A 115 -7.21 -5.51 24.42
N GLU A 116 -7.33 -4.90 25.61
CA GLU A 116 -7.90 -3.55 25.80
C GLU A 116 -7.21 -2.48 24.94
N SER A 117 -5.89 -2.57 24.79
CA SER A 117 -5.12 -1.62 23.97
C SER A 117 -5.22 -1.84 22.45
N GLY A 118 -5.85 -2.93 21.99
CA GLY A 118 -5.90 -3.29 20.56
C GLY A 118 -6.64 -2.25 19.71
N VAL A 119 -7.80 -1.78 20.18
CA VAL A 119 -8.61 -0.79 19.45
C VAL A 119 -7.93 0.58 19.39
N SER A 120 -7.34 1.02 20.51
CA SER A 120 -6.63 2.31 20.56
C SER A 120 -5.39 2.31 19.65
N LEU A 121 -4.61 1.21 19.65
CA LEU A 121 -3.45 1.07 18.77
C LEU A 121 -3.87 0.99 17.31
N PHE A 122 -4.98 0.32 17.00
CA PHE A 122 -5.51 0.26 15.64
C PHE A 122 -5.92 1.63 15.13
N LEU A 123 -6.64 2.44 15.93
CA LEU A 123 -7.03 3.79 15.50
C LEU A 123 -5.83 4.70 15.25
N TRP A 124 -4.78 4.60 16.07
CA TRP A 124 -3.54 5.34 15.87
C TRP A 124 -2.80 4.90 14.61
N THR A 125 -2.59 3.59 14.44
CA THR A 125 -1.81 3.05 13.31
C THR A 125 -2.55 3.17 11.99
N ALA A 126 -3.87 2.89 11.98
CA ALA A 126 -4.72 3.09 10.81
C ALA A 126 -4.87 4.57 10.46
N GLY A 127 -5.02 5.45 11.45
CA GLY A 127 -5.09 6.90 11.23
C GLY A 127 -3.79 7.47 10.67
N PHE A 128 -2.65 7.08 11.22
CA PHE A 128 -1.33 7.45 10.69
C PHE A 128 -1.16 6.98 9.24
N LYS A 129 -1.52 5.73 8.96
CA LYS A 129 -1.46 5.19 7.59
C LYS A 129 -2.41 5.93 6.64
N ALA A 130 -3.64 6.23 7.05
CA ALA A 130 -4.59 6.99 6.25
C ALA A 130 -4.07 8.41 5.94
N ALA A 131 -3.43 9.08 6.90
CA ALA A 131 -2.81 10.38 6.69
C ALA A 131 -1.64 10.33 5.69
N LEU A 132 -0.81 9.27 5.74
CA LEU A 132 0.23 9.04 4.75
C LEU A 132 -0.34 8.80 3.36
N SER A 133 -1.35 7.92 3.23
CA SER A 133 -2.00 7.66 1.94
C SER A 133 -2.62 8.94 1.35
N LEU A 134 -3.26 9.77 2.18
CA LEU A 134 -3.78 11.07 1.75
C LEU A 134 -2.67 12.03 1.28
N SER A 135 -1.53 12.06 1.98
CA SER A 135 -0.38 12.89 1.60
C SER A 135 0.22 12.47 0.25
N VAL A 136 0.25 11.16 -0.04
CA VAL A 136 0.66 10.61 -1.34
C VAL A 136 -0.33 11.01 -2.43
N ILE A 137 -1.63 10.89 -2.18
CA ILE A 137 -2.68 11.29 -3.13
C ILE A 137 -2.54 12.78 -3.49
N ILE A 138 -2.41 13.65 -2.49
CA ILE A 138 -2.24 15.10 -2.70
C ILE A 138 -0.98 15.37 -3.52
N SER A 139 0.16 14.79 -3.13
CA SER A 139 1.45 15.00 -3.80
C SER A 139 1.41 14.52 -5.26
N ALA A 140 0.70 13.43 -5.53
CA ALA A 140 0.55 12.89 -6.87
C ALA A 140 -0.35 13.75 -7.78
N VAL A 141 -1.36 14.43 -7.20
CA VAL A 141 -2.15 15.45 -7.93
C VAL A 141 -1.26 16.63 -8.33
N PHE A 142 -0.36 17.09 -7.44
CA PHE A 142 0.60 18.16 -7.76
C PHE A 142 1.65 17.76 -8.79
N ALA A 143 2.03 16.48 -8.86
CA ALA A 143 3.01 15.99 -9.81
C ALA A 143 2.49 15.94 -11.26
N SER A 144 1.17 15.96 -11.49
CA SER A 144 0.52 16.00 -12.82
C SER A 144 0.99 14.95 -13.85
N SER A 145 1.51 13.81 -13.38
CA SER A 145 2.02 12.72 -14.23
C SER A 145 1.03 11.54 -14.29
N ILE A 146 0.82 10.97 -15.48
CA ILE A 146 -0.05 9.79 -15.71
C ILE A 146 0.37 8.60 -14.84
N PHE A 147 1.67 8.43 -14.60
CA PHE A 147 2.18 7.35 -13.76
C PHE A 147 1.91 7.60 -12.26
N ALA A 148 1.85 8.86 -11.85
CA ALA A 148 1.41 9.22 -10.50
C ALA A 148 -0.07 8.84 -10.28
N TRP A 149 -0.93 8.96 -11.31
CA TRP A 149 -2.33 8.54 -11.24
C TRP A 149 -2.51 7.02 -11.09
N THR A 150 -1.67 6.20 -11.74
CA THR A 150 -1.68 4.74 -11.51
C THR A 150 -1.25 4.36 -10.10
N MET A 151 -0.29 5.08 -9.51
CA MET A 151 0.07 4.89 -8.10
C MET A 151 -1.03 5.36 -7.13
N ILE A 152 -1.73 6.45 -7.45
CA ILE A 152 -2.88 6.96 -6.69
C ILE A 152 -3.98 5.90 -6.57
N GLY A 153 -4.25 5.11 -7.61
CA GLY A 153 -5.31 4.10 -7.61
C GLY A 153 -5.22 3.13 -6.42
N GLY A 154 -4.03 2.58 -6.17
CA GLY A 154 -3.79 1.68 -5.04
C GLY A 154 -3.93 2.36 -3.67
N SER A 155 -3.33 3.54 -3.52
CA SER A 155 -3.39 4.31 -2.26
C SER A 155 -4.81 4.81 -1.94
N SER A 156 -5.62 5.10 -2.96
CA SER A 156 -7.03 5.53 -2.81
C SER A 156 -7.91 4.43 -2.25
N ILE A 157 -7.81 3.21 -2.79
CA ILE A 157 -8.57 2.05 -2.31
C ILE A 157 -8.17 1.72 -0.88
N SER A 158 -6.86 1.73 -0.60
CA SER A 158 -6.32 1.51 0.75
C SER A 158 -6.84 2.55 1.75
N PHE A 159 -6.85 3.83 1.37
CA PHE A 159 -7.38 4.92 2.19
C PHE A 159 -8.86 4.71 2.54
N VAL A 160 -9.72 4.48 1.53
CA VAL A 160 -11.16 4.27 1.74
C VAL A 160 -11.41 3.06 2.62
N ALA A 161 -10.73 1.94 2.37
CA ALA A 161 -10.89 0.71 3.15
C ALA A 161 -10.46 0.91 4.62
N LEU A 162 -9.36 1.63 4.86
CA LEU A 162 -8.92 1.97 6.22
C LEU A 162 -9.91 2.89 6.94
N CYS A 163 -10.46 3.90 6.26
CA CYS A 163 -11.49 4.76 6.83
C CYS A 163 -12.74 3.96 7.25
N VAL A 164 -13.21 3.05 6.40
CA VAL A 164 -14.35 2.17 6.72
C VAL A 164 -14.05 1.29 7.94
N LEU A 165 -12.87 0.66 7.98
CA LEU A 165 -12.47 -0.16 9.12
C LEU A 165 -12.32 0.65 10.42
N MET A 166 -11.82 1.89 10.34
CA MET A 166 -11.78 2.80 11.48
C MET A 166 -13.17 3.15 11.98
N VAL A 167 -14.12 3.46 11.09
CA VAL A 167 -15.52 3.74 11.48
C VAL A 167 -16.13 2.52 12.19
N ILE A 168 -15.94 1.31 11.66
CA ILE A 168 -16.42 0.07 12.28
C ILE A 168 -15.78 -0.12 13.66
N ALA A 169 -14.47 0.14 13.81
CA ALA A 169 -13.76 0.01 15.08
C ALA A 169 -14.17 1.07 16.12
N VAL A 170 -14.54 2.28 15.68
CA VAL A 170 -15.04 3.36 16.54
C VAL A 170 -16.44 3.05 17.05
N LEU A 171 -17.35 2.64 16.15
CA LEU A 171 -18.75 2.37 16.42
C LEU A 171 -19.00 0.97 17.04
N GLY A 172 -18.02 0.07 16.95
CA GLY A 172 -18.11 -1.27 17.52
C GLY A 172 -18.29 -1.25 19.04
N ASN A 173 -19.10 -2.18 19.56
CA ASN A 173 -19.32 -2.30 21.00
C ASN A 173 -18.01 -2.72 21.71
N LYS A 174 -17.43 -1.80 22.48
CA LYS A 174 -16.15 -1.99 23.20
C LYS A 174 -16.29 -2.67 24.56
N GLY A 175 -17.52 -2.91 25.02
CA GLY A 175 -17.80 -3.51 26.33
C GLY A 175 -17.24 -4.92 26.50
N THR A 176 -16.98 -5.63 25.39
CA THR A 176 -16.35 -6.97 25.40
C THR A 176 -14.85 -6.94 25.70
N PHE A 177 -14.18 -5.80 25.53
CA PHE A 177 -12.74 -5.66 25.83
C PHE A 177 -12.48 -5.33 27.30
N GLN A 178 -13.50 -4.86 28.04
CA GLN A 178 -13.39 -4.49 29.46
C GLN A 178 -13.69 -5.66 30.42
N GLN A 179 -13.95 -6.86 29.91
CA GLN A 179 -14.20 -8.01 30.78
C GLN A 179 -12.89 -8.44 31.43
N LYS A 180 -12.71 -8.02 32.70
CA LYS A 180 -11.64 -8.53 33.57
C LYS A 180 -11.55 -10.05 33.43
N PRO A 181 -10.33 -10.62 33.34
CA PRO A 181 -10.18 -12.07 33.34
C PRO A 181 -10.92 -12.64 34.56
N PRO A 182 -11.62 -13.77 34.42
CA PRO A 182 -12.27 -14.40 35.56
C PRO A 182 -11.23 -14.56 36.67
N LYS A 183 -11.55 -14.06 37.87
CA LYS A 183 -10.69 -14.27 39.05
C LYS A 183 -10.49 -15.77 39.18
N ILE A 184 -9.27 -16.24 38.92
CA ILE A 184 -8.88 -17.60 39.26
C ILE A 184 -9.09 -17.70 40.78
N PRO A 185 -9.87 -18.67 41.28
CA PRO A 185 -10.03 -18.84 42.72
C PRO A 185 -8.65 -19.15 43.31
N ASN A 186 -8.02 -18.16 43.91
CA ASN A 186 -6.81 -18.34 44.71
C ASN A 186 -7.26 -18.91 46.06
N GLY A 187 -7.55 -20.19 46.09
CA GLY A 187 -7.83 -20.92 47.31
C GLY A 187 -7.60 -22.40 47.06
N PRO A 188 -6.71 -23.08 47.82
CA PRO A 188 -6.75 -24.53 47.86
C PRO A 188 -8.17 -24.95 48.29
N PRO A 189 -8.70 -26.08 47.79
CA PRO A 189 -9.96 -26.61 48.30
C PRO A 189 -9.85 -26.71 49.81
N SER A 190 -10.71 -25.98 50.51
CA SER A 190 -10.91 -26.17 51.94
C SER A 190 -11.30 -27.63 52.13
N MET A 191 -10.33 -28.44 52.54
CA MET A 191 -10.61 -29.77 53.08
C MET A 191 -11.20 -29.52 54.47
N ALA A 192 -12.51 -29.34 54.49
CA ALA A 192 -13.29 -29.53 55.70
C ALA A 192 -13.41 -31.04 55.94
N ALA A 193 -12.60 -31.55 56.85
CA ALA A 193 -12.78 -32.83 57.54
C ALA A 193 -12.20 -32.69 58.95
#